data_AF-X0X295-F1
#
_entry.id   AF-X0X295-F1
#
_cell.length_a   1.000
_cell.length_b   1.000
_cell.length_c   1.000
_cell.angle_alpha   90.00
_cell.angle_beta   90.00
_cell.angle_gamma   90.00
#
_symmetry.space_group_name_H-M   'P 1'
#
loop_
_entity.id
_entity.type
_entity.pdbx_description
1 polymer ?
#
loop_
_entity_poly.entity_id
_entity_poly.type
_entity_poly.pdbx_seq_one_letter_code
_entity_poly.pdbx_strand_id
1 'polypeptide(L)'
;GSASRAASRGVIQNNIIEDCGSAVTYYNYTAQEMRNHITRYNLAIDMDNIQSGANGRGFELNGSATPPGLTTGNMFYYNIAINVVDVAFRETRKDVVKFYNNVAYNVGSGIHAGGYENEYYNNGTVEPGSYFLYWRWDSEGGIEEVLYSDYNGYYPNAESTTEFKVLDAVPRQYFYLNFSDYKSQYSGYNWDVNSLVSDPKFLNASGSWNTGSDFQLTADSSWIDAGTDVGLSVDFGGNPIYGTPDIGAWE
;
A
#
# COMPACT_ATOMS: atom_id res chain seq x y z
N GLY A 1 -16.61 8.74 4.53
CA GLY A 1 -16.29 7.76 3.47
C GLY A 1 -16.95 8.14 2.16
N SER A 2 -16.15 8.33 1.11
CA SER A 2 -16.67 8.42 -0.25
C SER A 2 -16.68 7.00 -0.86
N ALA A 3 -17.85 6.53 -1.27
CA ALA A 3 -17.99 5.24 -1.95
C ALA A 3 -18.42 5.51 -3.39
N SER A 4 -17.54 5.27 -4.36
CA SER A 4 -17.92 5.29 -5.77
C SER A 4 -18.35 3.89 -6.20
N ARG A 5 -19.56 3.76 -6.75
CA ARG A 5 -20.07 2.51 -7.33
C ARG A 5 -19.76 2.50 -8.82
N ALA A 6 -19.07 1.46 -9.30
CA ALA A 6 -18.95 1.10 -10.72
C ALA A 6 -18.68 2.28 -11.68
N ALA A 7 -17.76 3.17 -11.29
CA ALA A 7 -17.30 4.26 -12.13
C ALA A 7 -16.00 3.83 -12.84
N SER A 8 -15.56 4.60 -13.83
CA SER A 8 -14.24 4.45 -14.43
C SER A 8 -13.66 5.83 -14.65
N ARG A 9 -12.33 5.95 -14.65
CA ARG A 9 -11.59 7.21 -14.82
C ARG A 9 -11.87 8.23 -13.70
N GLY A 10 -12.24 7.75 -12.52
CA GLY A 10 -12.44 8.62 -11.36
C GLY A 10 -11.09 9.07 -10.79
N VAL A 11 -10.99 10.34 -10.40
CA VAL A 11 -9.82 10.89 -9.71
C VAL A 11 -10.24 11.34 -8.32
N ILE A 12 -9.59 10.82 -7.29
CA ILE A 12 -9.73 11.27 -5.90
C ILE A 12 -8.36 11.78 -5.46
N GLN A 13 -8.26 13.09 -5.24
CA GLN A 13 -6.99 13.71 -4.87
C GLN A 13 -7.12 14.89 -3.93
N ASN A 14 -6.06 15.16 -3.16
CA ASN A 14 -5.94 16.32 -2.27
C ASN A 14 -7.02 16.35 -1.17
N ASN A 15 -7.37 15.19 -0.62
CA ASN A 15 -8.37 15.09 0.45
C ASN A 15 -7.70 14.74 1.79
N ILE A 16 -8.26 15.27 2.87
CA ILE A 16 -8.04 14.78 4.23
C ILE A 16 -9.31 14.04 4.65
N ILE A 17 -9.17 12.79 5.11
CA ILE A 17 -10.28 11.93 5.52
C ILE A 17 -9.94 11.39 6.90
N GLU A 18 -10.69 11.80 7.91
CA GLU A 18 -10.39 11.52 9.32
C GLU A 18 -11.60 10.93 10.06
N ASP A 19 -11.33 10.23 11.17
CA ASP A 19 -12.32 9.76 12.15
C ASP A 19 -13.51 8.99 11.53
N CYS A 20 -13.22 8.08 10.60
CA CYS A 20 -14.27 7.35 9.92
C CYS A 20 -13.92 5.87 9.70
N GLY A 21 -14.91 5.09 9.31
CA GLY A 21 -14.75 3.64 9.24
C GLY A 21 -13.81 3.17 8.13
N SER A 22 -13.75 3.87 7.00
CA SER A 22 -12.78 3.62 5.94
C SER A 22 -12.66 4.87 5.08
N ALA A 23 -11.46 5.19 4.58
CA ALA A 23 -11.23 6.42 3.84
C ALA A 23 -11.76 6.34 2.40
N VAL A 24 -10.92 5.97 1.44
CA VAL A 24 -11.32 5.83 0.04
C VAL A 24 -11.55 4.37 -0.24
N THR A 25 -12.78 4.03 -0.61
CA THR A 25 -13.11 2.65 -0.91
C THR A 25 -13.90 2.52 -2.21
N TYR A 26 -13.32 1.74 -3.10
CA TYR A 26 -13.92 1.35 -4.35
C TYR A 26 -14.52 -0.04 -4.21
N TYR A 27 -15.84 -0.13 -4.38
CA TYR A 27 -16.58 -1.38 -4.43
C TYR A 27 -17.22 -1.56 -5.79
N ASN A 28 -17.08 -2.75 -6.35
CA ASN A 28 -17.94 -3.17 -7.44
C ASN A 28 -18.43 -4.61 -7.16
N TYR A 29 -19.52 -4.97 -7.81
CA TYR A 29 -20.09 -6.31 -7.78
C TYR A 29 -19.82 -7.06 -9.08
N THR A 30 -20.32 -8.28 -9.18
CA THR A 30 -20.19 -9.13 -10.37
C THR A 30 -20.55 -8.37 -11.65
N ALA A 31 -19.66 -8.42 -12.64
CA ALA A 31 -19.80 -7.80 -13.96
C ALA A 31 -19.87 -6.26 -13.99
N GLN A 32 -19.47 -5.57 -12.92
CA GLN A 32 -19.29 -4.12 -12.94
C GLN A 32 -17.87 -3.73 -13.34
N GLU A 33 -17.74 -2.72 -14.20
CA GLU A 33 -16.43 -2.17 -14.56
C GLU A 33 -15.93 -1.18 -13.51
N MET A 34 -14.61 -1.17 -13.31
CA MET A 34 -13.92 -0.26 -12.42
C MET A 34 -12.51 -0.03 -12.92
N ARG A 35 -12.36 0.88 -13.89
CA ARG A 35 -11.09 1.03 -14.62
C ARG A 35 -10.50 2.41 -14.47
N ASN A 36 -9.17 2.48 -14.52
CA ASN A 36 -8.42 3.73 -14.65
C ASN A 36 -8.69 4.74 -13.53
N HIS A 37 -8.95 4.27 -12.30
CA HIS A 37 -9.03 5.16 -11.15
C HIS A 37 -7.65 5.65 -10.73
N ILE A 38 -7.58 6.92 -10.34
CA ILE A 38 -6.38 7.52 -9.75
C ILE A 38 -6.76 8.02 -8.37
N THR A 39 -6.08 7.50 -7.36
CA THR A 39 -6.19 7.95 -5.98
C THR A 39 -4.83 8.44 -5.52
N ARG A 40 -4.68 9.74 -5.30
CA ARG A 40 -3.38 10.34 -4.99
C ARG A 40 -3.43 11.56 -4.09
N TYR A 41 -2.34 11.86 -3.39
CA TYR A 41 -2.24 13.06 -2.55
C TYR A 41 -3.33 13.14 -1.50
N ASN A 42 -3.79 11.99 -0.99
CA ASN A 42 -4.81 11.93 0.06
C ASN A 42 -4.17 11.53 1.38
N LEU A 43 -4.73 12.07 2.46
CA LEU A 43 -4.36 11.80 3.83
C LEU A 43 -5.54 11.12 4.55
N ALA A 44 -5.35 9.89 5.03
CA ALA A 44 -6.30 9.14 5.83
C ALA A 44 -5.80 9.03 7.27
N ILE A 45 -6.60 9.47 8.25
CA ILE A 45 -6.19 9.57 9.66
C ILE A 45 -7.24 8.90 10.56
N ASP A 46 -6.81 8.04 11.49
CA ASP A 46 -7.68 7.46 12.51
C ASP A 46 -8.88 6.69 11.90
N MET A 47 -8.58 5.77 10.99
CA MET A 47 -9.60 4.88 10.42
C MET A 47 -9.87 3.71 11.38
N ASP A 48 -11.05 3.67 11.97
CA ASP A 48 -11.40 2.70 13.02
C ASP A 48 -12.52 1.72 12.60
N ASN A 49 -12.66 0.62 13.34
CA ASN A 49 -13.77 -0.32 13.24
C ASN A 49 -15.03 0.27 13.88
N ILE A 50 -15.74 1.10 13.12
CA ILE A 50 -17.06 1.55 13.54
C ILE A 50 -18.00 0.33 13.51
N GLN A 51 -18.68 0.06 14.64
CA GLN A 51 -19.57 -1.10 14.90
C GLN A 51 -20.67 -1.36 13.85
N SER A 52 -20.78 -0.55 12.80
CA SER A 52 -21.78 -0.60 11.73
C SER A 52 -21.29 -1.24 10.42
N GLY A 53 -20.17 -1.97 10.43
CA GLY A 53 -19.71 -2.80 9.30
C GLY A 53 -18.64 -2.16 8.41
N ALA A 54 -18.04 -1.05 8.83
CA ALA A 54 -16.80 -0.56 8.24
C ALA A 54 -15.60 -1.28 8.88
N ASN A 55 -14.55 -1.53 8.10
CA ASN A 55 -13.46 -2.40 8.49
C ASN A 55 -12.19 -1.64 8.91
N GLY A 56 -12.23 -0.33 9.16
CA GLY A 56 -11.06 0.43 9.58
C GLY A 56 -9.93 0.47 8.54
N ARG A 57 -10.26 0.76 7.27
CA ARG A 57 -9.31 0.70 6.13
C ARG A 57 -8.95 2.07 5.59
N GLY A 58 -7.71 2.24 5.14
CA GLY A 58 -7.26 3.45 4.45
C GLY A 58 -7.82 3.51 3.02
N PHE A 59 -7.05 2.99 2.08
CA PHE A 59 -7.35 3.03 0.65
C PHE A 59 -7.58 1.61 0.13
N GLU A 60 -8.77 1.38 -0.39
CA GLU A 60 -9.22 0.04 -0.76
C GLU A 60 -9.82 -0.04 -2.16
N LEU A 61 -9.40 -1.05 -2.92
CA LEU A 61 -10.02 -1.53 -4.14
C LEU A 61 -10.58 -2.95 -3.92
N ASN A 62 -11.86 -3.05 -3.55
CA ASN A 62 -12.47 -4.33 -3.20
C ASN A 62 -13.42 -4.85 -4.28
N GLY A 63 -13.21 -6.09 -4.72
CA GLY A 63 -14.24 -6.86 -5.44
C GLY A 63 -13.69 -8.14 -6.07
N SER A 64 -13.40 -9.08 -5.18
CA SER A 64 -13.00 -10.45 -5.51
C SER A 64 -13.99 -11.22 -6.40
N ALA A 65 -15.24 -10.76 -6.49
CA ALA A 65 -16.28 -11.37 -7.32
C ALA A 65 -16.24 -10.96 -8.80
N THR A 66 -15.39 -10.01 -9.18
CA THR A 66 -15.36 -9.46 -10.54
C THR A 66 -14.41 -10.26 -11.44
N PRO A 67 -14.84 -10.65 -12.66
CA PRO A 67 -13.96 -11.32 -13.62
C PRO A 67 -12.72 -10.48 -13.98
N PRO A 68 -11.59 -11.13 -14.33
CA PRO A 68 -10.43 -10.43 -14.89
C PRO A 68 -10.80 -9.59 -16.11
N GLY A 69 -10.08 -8.50 -16.33
CA GLY A 69 -10.22 -7.55 -17.43
C GLY A 69 -11.16 -6.37 -17.15
N LEU A 70 -11.93 -6.39 -16.05
CA LEU A 70 -12.91 -5.35 -15.74
C LEU A 70 -12.43 -4.35 -14.67
N THR A 71 -11.31 -4.62 -13.99
CA THR A 71 -10.76 -3.82 -12.90
C THR A 71 -9.34 -3.31 -13.15
N THR A 72 -9.06 -2.92 -14.40
CA THR A 72 -7.72 -2.59 -14.90
C THR A 72 -7.35 -1.11 -14.79
N GLY A 73 -6.03 -0.84 -14.72
CA GLY A 73 -5.47 0.51 -14.81
C GLY A 73 -5.64 1.38 -13.56
N ASN A 74 -6.00 0.77 -12.42
CA ASN A 74 -6.20 1.49 -11.17
C ASN A 74 -4.85 1.76 -10.49
N MET A 75 -4.66 3.00 -10.02
CA MET A 75 -3.41 3.47 -9.44
C MET A 75 -3.66 4.23 -8.13
N PHE A 76 -2.85 3.90 -7.13
CA PHE A 76 -2.84 4.52 -5.81
C PHE A 76 -1.42 4.99 -5.50
N TYR A 77 -1.19 6.31 -5.44
CA TYR A 77 0.15 6.81 -5.21
C TYR A 77 0.20 8.13 -4.46
N TYR A 78 1.29 8.39 -3.74
CA TYR A 78 1.39 9.56 -2.88
C TYR A 78 0.20 9.70 -1.94
N ASN A 79 -0.30 8.60 -1.37
CA ASN A 79 -1.28 8.65 -0.29
C ASN A 79 -0.60 8.33 1.04
N ILE A 80 -1.09 8.94 2.10
CA ILE A 80 -0.59 8.74 3.47
C ILE A 80 -1.75 8.21 4.31
N ALA A 81 -1.52 7.11 5.01
CA ALA A 81 -2.47 6.47 5.91
C ALA A 81 -1.85 6.39 7.31
N ILE A 82 -2.54 6.94 8.30
CA ILE A 82 -2.08 7.11 9.68
C ILE A 82 -3.12 6.48 10.60
N ASN A 83 -2.68 5.68 11.58
CA ASN A 83 -3.56 5.13 12.62
C ASN A 83 -4.78 4.39 12.05
N VAL A 84 -4.53 3.55 11.03
CA VAL A 84 -5.57 2.75 10.37
C VAL A 84 -5.61 1.37 11.00
N VAL A 85 -6.71 1.00 11.66
CA VAL A 85 -6.74 -0.19 12.53
C VAL A 85 -6.63 -1.54 11.79
N ASP A 86 -7.11 -1.67 10.55
CA ASP A 86 -7.03 -2.91 9.76
C ASP A 86 -5.88 -2.88 8.75
N VAL A 87 -6.07 -2.13 7.65
CA VAL A 87 -5.09 -2.10 6.56
C VAL A 87 -5.05 -0.77 5.86
N ALA A 88 -3.83 -0.27 5.62
CA ALA A 88 -3.59 1.01 4.97
C ALA A 88 -3.94 0.96 3.48
N PHE A 89 -3.42 -0.02 2.75
CA PHE A 89 -3.62 -0.20 1.32
C PHE A 89 -4.10 -1.61 1.00
N ARG A 90 -5.29 -1.75 0.43
CA ARG A 90 -5.88 -3.07 0.15
C ARG A 90 -6.38 -3.19 -1.28
N GLU A 91 -6.10 -4.33 -1.89
CA GLU A 91 -6.79 -4.78 -3.09
C GLU A 91 -7.17 -6.26 -2.97
N THR A 92 -8.26 -6.65 -3.65
CA THR A 92 -8.71 -8.07 -3.72
C THR A 92 -9.13 -8.49 -5.12
N ARG A 93 -8.56 -7.85 -6.13
CA ARG A 93 -9.00 -7.95 -7.53
C ARG A 93 -8.25 -9.01 -8.30
N LYS A 94 -8.71 -9.28 -9.51
CA LYS A 94 -8.06 -10.22 -10.42
C LYS A 94 -7.25 -9.55 -11.53
N ASP A 95 -7.10 -8.23 -11.44
CA ASP A 95 -6.39 -7.40 -12.39
C ASP A 95 -5.31 -6.62 -11.66
N VAL A 96 -4.26 -6.21 -12.40
CA VAL A 96 -3.18 -5.39 -11.88
C VAL A 96 -3.69 -4.11 -11.25
N VAL A 97 -3.29 -3.91 -10.00
CA VAL A 97 -3.38 -2.63 -9.29
C VAL A 97 -1.99 -2.17 -8.96
N LYS A 98 -1.75 -0.87 -9.16
CA LYS A 98 -0.46 -0.26 -8.82
C LYS A 98 -0.58 0.56 -7.54
N PHE A 99 0.27 0.25 -6.58
CA PHE A 99 0.46 1.04 -5.37
C PHE A 99 1.91 1.49 -5.33
N TYR A 100 2.17 2.77 -5.42
CA TYR A 100 3.55 3.26 -5.36
C TYR A 100 3.69 4.60 -4.66
N ASN A 101 4.84 4.84 -4.02
CA ASN A 101 5.11 6.09 -3.30
C ASN A 101 4.03 6.43 -2.25
N ASN A 102 3.48 5.44 -1.56
CA ASN A 102 2.54 5.67 -0.46
C ASN A 102 3.22 5.50 0.91
N VAL A 103 2.64 6.07 1.97
CA VAL A 103 3.09 5.87 3.35
C VAL A 103 1.97 5.27 4.19
N ALA A 104 2.28 4.20 4.92
CA ALA A 104 1.46 3.62 5.97
C ALA A 104 2.20 3.76 7.30
N TYR A 105 1.66 4.54 8.23
CA TYR A 105 2.24 4.81 9.54
C TYR A 105 1.30 4.37 10.66
N ASN A 106 1.81 3.55 11.59
CA ASN A 106 1.06 3.04 12.74
C ASN A 106 -0.29 2.42 12.34
N VAL A 107 -0.25 1.45 11.42
CA VAL A 107 -1.44 0.80 10.84
C VAL A 107 -1.53 -0.67 11.27
N GLY A 108 -2.68 -1.32 11.12
CA GLY A 108 -2.78 -2.78 11.34
C GLY A 108 -1.84 -3.54 10.39
N SER A 109 -2.03 -3.39 9.08
CA SER A 109 -1.11 -3.88 8.05
C SER A 109 -0.84 -2.80 7.01
N GLY A 110 0.37 -2.76 6.46
CA GLY A 110 0.72 -1.83 5.38
C GLY A 110 -0.07 -2.10 4.11
N ILE A 111 0.26 -3.22 3.45
CA ILE A 111 -0.36 -3.62 2.19
C ILE A 111 -1.05 -4.98 2.35
N HIS A 112 -2.28 -5.10 1.84
CA HIS A 112 -2.95 -6.39 1.62
C HIS A 112 -3.19 -6.58 0.12
N ALA A 113 -2.46 -7.54 -0.43
CA ALA A 113 -2.51 -7.95 -1.83
C ALA A 113 -3.30 -9.26 -1.94
N GLY A 114 -4.47 -9.22 -2.59
CA GLY A 114 -5.35 -10.37 -2.83
C GLY A 114 -5.47 -10.79 -4.30
N GLY A 115 -4.66 -10.21 -5.18
CA GLY A 115 -4.85 -10.25 -6.62
C GLY A 115 -3.68 -10.66 -7.49
N TYR A 116 -3.89 -10.50 -8.80
CA TYR A 116 -2.98 -10.93 -9.86
C TYR A 116 -2.06 -9.80 -10.28
N GLU A 117 -0.76 -10.09 -10.40
CA GLU A 117 0.24 -9.22 -11.04
C GLU A 117 0.30 -7.79 -10.47
N ASN A 118 0.02 -7.62 -9.18
CA ASN A 118 0.05 -6.31 -8.55
C ASN A 118 1.47 -5.74 -8.47
N GLU A 119 1.56 -4.41 -8.55
CA GLU A 119 2.81 -3.66 -8.54
C GLU A 119 2.90 -2.79 -7.29
N TYR A 120 3.94 -3.02 -6.47
CA TYR A 120 4.21 -2.33 -5.21
C TYR A 120 5.64 -1.77 -5.19
N TYR A 121 5.78 -0.47 -5.44
CA TYR A 121 7.08 0.18 -5.52
C TYR A 121 7.18 1.43 -4.67
N ASN A 122 8.34 1.71 -4.08
CA ASN A 122 8.60 2.96 -3.35
C ASN A 122 7.61 3.22 -2.19
N ASN A 123 6.92 2.20 -1.67
CA ASN A 123 5.99 2.41 -0.55
C ASN A 123 6.73 2.32 0.77
N GLY A 124 6.38 3.18 1.73
CA GLY A 124 6.84 3.12 3.10
C GLY A 124 5.80 2.47 4.02
N THR A 125 6.14 1.39 4.72
CA THR A 125 5.33 0.87 5.83
C THR A 125 6.12 0.93 7.13
N VAL A 126 5.58 1.70 8.07
CA VAL A 126 6.29 2.15 9.26
C VAL A 126 5.43 1.86 10.47
N GLU A 127 6.00 1.10 11.39
CA GLU A 127 5.38 0.68 12.65
C GLU A 127 4.02 -0.04 12.48
N PRO A 128 3.84 -1.00 11.56
CA PRO A 128 2.59 -1.73 11.50
C PRO A 128 2.40 -2.61 12.73
N GLY A 129 1.15 -2.78 13.17
CA GLY A 129 0.78 -3.65 14.28
C GLY A 129 0.74 -5.14 13.92
N SER A 130 0.72 -5.51 12.64
CA SER A 130 0.71 -6.91 12.19
C SER A 130 1.73 -7.19 11.09
N TYR A 131 1.59 -6.63 9.89
CA TYR A 131 2.45 -6.98 8.75
C TYR A 131 2.82 -5.75 7.91
N PHE A 132 4.02 -5.74 7.34
CA PHE A 132 4.36 -4.85 6.23
C PHE A 132 3.51 -5.18 5.00
N LEU A 133 3.51 -6.47 4.63
CA LEU A 133 2.78 -6.99 3.49
C LEU A 133 2.05 -8.28 3.88
N TYR A 134 0.76 -8.30 3.61
CA TYR A 134 -0.06 -9.50 3.57
C TYR A 134 -0.38 -9.83 2.11
N TRP A 135 0.26 -10.86 1.56
CA TRP A 135 -0.06 -11.40 0.25
C TRP A 135 -0.89 -12.68 0.37
N ARG A 136 -2.05 -12.68 -0.27
CA ARG A 136 -3.02 -13.76 -0.27
C ARG A 136 -3.34 -14.19 -1.70
N TRP A 137 -3.03 -15.45 -2.00
CA TRP A 137 -3.40 -16.10 -3.25
C TRP A 137 -4.84 -16.63 -3.23
N ASP A 138 -5.73 -16.05 -4.04
CA ASP A 138 -7.12 -16.51 -4.15
C ASP A 138 -7.47 -17.26 -5.46
N SER A 139 -6.52 -17.46 -6.38
CA SER A 139 -6.77 -18.17 -7.64
C SER A 139 -6.50 -19.68 -7.57
N GLU A 140 -7.21 -20.46 -8.39
CA GLU A 140 -7.11 -21.92 -8.52
C GLU A 140 -6.05 -22.38 -9.54
N GLY A 141 -5.24 -21.46 -10.09
CA GLY A 141 -4.08 -21.72 -10.95
C GLY A 141 -2.80 -21.57 -10.15
N GLY A 142 -1.76 -22.36 -10.43
CA GLY A 142 -0.54 -22.38 -9.62
C GLY A 142 0.35 -21.15 -9.77
N ILE A 143 1.44 -21.16 -8.99
CA ILE A 143 2.57 -20.22 -8.78
C ILE A 143 3.15 -19.40 -9.95
N GLU A 144 2.58 -19.38 -11.15
CA GLU A 144 3.09 -18.61 -12.30
C GLU A 144 2.58 -17.14 -12.34
N GLU A 145 2.14 -16.57 -11.21
CA GLU A 145 1.57 -15.22 -11.15
C GLU A 145 2.37 -14.35 -10.17
N VAL A 146 2.92 -13.26 -10.69
CA VAL A 146 4.06 -12.54 -10.11
C VAL A 146 3.59 -11.33 -9.32
N LEU A 147 3.73 -11.35 -7.99
CA LEU A 147 3.72 -10.12 -7.20
C LEU A 147 4.95 -9.29 -7.60
N TYR A 148 4.78 -8.07 -8.11
CA TYR A 148 5.93 -7.20 -8.37
C TYR A 148 6.09 -6.23 -7.20
N SER A 149 6.83 -6.66 -6.17
CA SER A 149 7.14 -5.84 -4.99
C SER A 149 8.64 -5.56 -4.98
N ASP A 150 9.08 -4.30 -5.07
CA ASP A 150 10.48 -3.93 -4.90
C ASP A 150 10.65 -2.45 -4.51
N TYR A 151 11.85 -2.06 -4.05
CA TYR A 151 12.16 -0.67 -3.65
C TYR A 151 11.21 -0.11 -2.58
N ASN A 152 10.68 -0.95 -1.70
CA ASN A 152 9.81 -0.54 -0.60
C ASN A 152 10.65 -0.28 0.68
N GLY A 153 10.17 0.61 1.53
CA GLY A 153 10.74 0.94 2.82
C GLY A 153 9.94 0.31 3.94
N TYR A 154 10.62 -0.40 4.82
CA TYR A 154 10.01 -1.07 5.96
C TYR A 154 10.68 -0.63 7.25
N TYR A 155 9.88 -0.28 8.25
CA TYR A 155 10.38 0.00 9.59
C TYR A 155 9.47 -0.65 10.62
N PRO A 156 9.93 -1.68 11.35
CA PRO A 156 9.07 -2.46 12.24
C PRO A 156 8.66 -1.65 13.46
N ASN A 157 7.48 -1.94 13.99
CA ASN A 157 7.17 -1.60 15.38
C ASN A 157 8.08 -2.46 16.28
N ALA A 158 8.62 -1.89 17.35
CA ALA A 158 9.43 -2.59 18.34
C ALA A 158 8.80 -3.89 18.89
N GLU A 159 7.47 -4.00 18.83
CA GLU A 159 6.72 -5.17 19.32
C GLU A 159 6.43 -6.23 18.23
N SER A 160 6.64 -5.92 16.94
CA SER A 160 6.33 -6.87 15.86
C SER A 160 7.46 -7.87 15.66
N THR A 161 7.11 -9.16 15.68
CA THR A 161 8.04 -10.28 15.43
C THR A 161 7.85 -10.92 14.05
N THR A 162 6.81 -10.50 13.31
CA THR A 162 6.46 -11.03 12.00
C THR A 162 6.20 -9.88 11.05
N GLU A 163 6.87 -9.89 9.91
CA GLU A 163 6.91 -8.74 9.02
C GLU A 163 6.09 -8.99 7.75
N PHE A 164 6.07 -10.25 7.28
CA PHE A 164 5.38 -10.65 6.05
C PHE A 164 4.48 -11.83 6.31
N LYS A 165 3.24 -11.76 5.79
CA LYS A 165 2.32 -12.89 5.75
C LYS A 165 2.06 -13.26 4.30
N VAL A 166 2.38 -14.49 3.93
CA VAL A 166 2.22 -14.97 2.55
C VAL A 166 1.43 -16.27 2.52
N LEU A 167 0.46 -16.39 1.62
CA LEU A 167 -0.23 -17.64 1.32
C LEU A 167 0.42 -18.31 0.11
N ASP A 168 1.00 -19.49 0.29
CA ASP A 168 1.42 -20.34 -0.83
C ASP A 168 0.19 -21.01 -1.46
N ALA A 169 0.19 -21.20 -2.77
CA ALA A 169 -0.89 -21.82 -3.52
C ALA A 169 -0.93 -23.34 -3.30
N VAL A 170 0.22 -24.01 -3.13
CA VAL A 170 0.30 -25.49 -3.07
C VAL A 170 1.39 -25.98 -2.10
N PRO A 171 1.02 -26.41 -0.87
CA PRO A 171 -0.32 -26.43 -0.28
C PRO A 171 -0.79 -25.02 0.13
N ARG A 172 -2.11 -24.81 0.21
CA ARG A 172 -2.71 -23.58 0.76
C ARG A 172 -2.34 -23.41 2.24
N GLN A 173 -1.18 -22.83 2.50
CA GLN A 173 -0.64 -22.62 3.83
C GLN A 173 -0.09 -21.19 3.97
N TYR A 174 -0.39 -20.58 5.11
CA TYR A 174 0.21 -19.29 5.46
C TYR A 174 1.63 -19.50 6.01
N PHE A 175 2.54 -18.68 5.49
CA PHE A 175 3.89 -18.48 5.96
C PHE A 175 3.99 -17.10 6.61
N TYR A 176 4.76 -17.04 7.68
CA TYR A 176 5.04 -15.85 8.45
C TYR A 176 6.56 -15.67 8.41
N LEU A 177 7.01 -14.63 7.76
CA LEU A 177 8.42 -14.43 7.43
C LEU A 177 8.89 -13.10 8.04
N ASN A 178 10.11 -13.10 8.56
CA ASN A 178 10.87 -11.85 8.67
C ASN A 178 11.41 -11.45 7.29
N PHE A 179 11.97 -10.26 7.17
CA PHE A 179 12.46 -9.71 5.91
C PHE A 179 13.58 -10.55 5.28
N SER A 180 14.48 -11.10 6.10
CA SER A 180 15.58 -11.94 5.62
C SER A 180 15.05 -13.23 4.99
N ASP A 181 14.10 -13.89 5.67
CA ASP A 181 13.47 -15.11 5.18
C ASP A 181 12.61 -14.83 3.95
N TYR A 182 11.89 -13.70 3.92
CA TYR A 182 11.13 -13.25 2.76
C TYR A 182 12.03 -13.05 1.53
N LYS A 183 13.12 -12.29 1.65
CA LYS A 183 14.11 -12.10 0.58
C LYS A 183 14.71 -13.42 0.10
N SER A 184 15.06 -14.30 1.03
CA SER A 184 15.65 -15.60 0.71
C SER A 184 14.66 -16.48 -0.06
N GLN A 185 13.43 -16.62 0.44
CA GLN A 185 12.39 -17.47 -0.14
C GLN A 185 11.97 -17.01 -1.54
N TYR A 186 11.94 -15.70 -1.80
CA TYR A 186 11.51 -15.13 -3.08
C TYR A 186 12.66 -14.60 -3.95
N SER A 187 13.90 -14.94 -3.61
CA SER A 187 15.10 -14.50 -4.36
C SER A 187 15.10 -14.88 -5.85
N GLY A 188 14.43 -15.97 -6.22
CA GLY A 188 14.26 -16.39 -7.62
C GLY A 188 13.30 -15.53 -8.44
N TYR A 189 12.50 -14.69 -7.78
CA TYR A 189 11.49 -13.83 -8.41
C TYR A 189 11.89 -12.34 -8.42
N ASN A 190 13.06 -11.99 -7.87
CA ASN A 190 13.53 -10.62 -7.67
C ASN A 190 12.59 -9.75 -6.82
N TRP A 191 11.85 -10.34 -5.88
CA TRP A 191 10.98 -9.57 -5.00
C TRP A 191 11.77 -8.91 -3.86
N ASP A 192 11.49 -7.63 -3.67
CA ASP A 192 12.01 -6.76 -2.61
C ASP A 192 13.54 -6.75 -2.53
N VAL A 193 14.26 -7.10 -3.60
CA VAL A 193 15.72 -7.18 -3.65
C VAL A 193 16.35 -5.86 -3.20
N ASN A 194 15.79 -4.73 -3.66
CA ASN A 194 16.25 -3.37 -3.41
C ASN A 194 15.51 -2.69 -2.25
N SER A 195 14.51 -3.35 -1.66
CA SER A 195 13.78 -2.83 -0.51
C SER A 195 14.66 -2.73 0.74
N LEU A 196 14.34 -1.76 1.59
CA LEU A 196 15.09 -1.40 2.79
C LEU A 196 14.34 -1.74 4.07
N VAL A 197 15.07 -2.20 5.09
CA VAL A 197 14.57 -2.23 6.47
C VAL A 197 15.41 -1.26 7.29
N SER A 198 14.90 -0.05 7.49
CA SER A 198 15.59 1.04 8.17
C SER A 198 14.61 2.09 8.64
N ASP A 199 14.98 2.84 9.68
CA ASP A 199 14.23 4.02 10.13
C ASP A 199 14.13 5.03 8.97
N PRO A 200 12.92 5.44 8.53
CA PRO A 200 12.74 6.45 7.52
C PRO A 200 13.24 7.83 7.96
N LYS A 201 13.42 8.05 9.27
CA LYS A 201 13.73 9.35 9.88
C LYS A 201 12.80 10.44 9.38
N PHE A 202 11.50 10.20 9.55
CA PHE A 202 10.50 11.22 9.26
C PHE A 202 10.65 12.43 10.20
N LEU A 203 10.35 13.62 9.69
CA LEU A 203 10.56 14.89 10.38
C LEU A 203 9.64 15.08 11.58
N ASN A 204 8.39 14.59 11.52
CA ASN A 204 7.32 14.89 12.49
C ASN A 204 7.20 16.39 12.78
N ALA A 205 7.09 17.20 11.72
CA ALA A 205 7.09 18.65 11.82
C ALA A 205 5.99 19.21 12.75
N SER A 206 4.83 18.56 12.82
CA SER A 206 3.71 18.91 13.70
C SER A 206 3.91 18.47 15.15
N GLY A 207 4.77 17.47 15.39
CA GLY A 207 4.96 16.81 16.68
C GLY A 207 3.83 15.84 17.06
N SER A 208 2.84 15.61 16.20
CA SER A 208 1.64 14.81 16.49
C SER A 208 1.31 13.74 15.44
N TRP A 209 2.14 13.58 14.40
CA TRP A 209 1.94 12.58 13.34
C TRP A 209 0.54 12.59 12.71
N ASN A 210 -0.02 13.77 12.43
CA ASN A 210 -1.38 13.92 11.92
C ASN A 210 -1.48 14.84 10.70
N THR A 211 -0.34 15.26 10.15
CA THR A 211 -0.28 16.06 8.93
C THR A 211 0.58 15.38 7.87
N GLY A 212 0.32 15.65 6.60
CA GLY A 212 1.14 15.10 5.52
C GLY A 212 2.62 15.47 5.67
N SER A 213 2.94 16.70 6.10
CA SER A 213 4.31 17.20 6.29
C SER A 213 5.10 16.46 7.37
N ASP A 214 4.44 15.68 8.24
CA ASP A 214 5.14 14.87 9.23
C ASP A 214 6.01 13.77 8.60
N PHE A 215 5.67 13.38 7.37
CA PHE A 215 6.28 12.28 6.63
C PHE A 215 7.32 12.72 5.61
N GLN A 216 7.81 13.96 5.70
CA GLN A 216 9.02 14.38 5.02
C GLN A 216 10.23 13.69 5.65
N LEU A 217 11.21 13.31 4.83
CA LEU A 217 12.44 12.67 5.30
C LEU A 217 13.42 13.71 5.86
N THR A 218 14.17 13.37 6.90
CA THR A 218 15.36 14.15 7.26
C THR A 218 16.50 13.88 6.28
N ALA A 219 17.42 14.84 6.14
CA ALA A 219 18.51 14.78 5.17
C ALA A 219 19.49 13.59 5.34
N ASP A 220 19.42 12.86 6.45
CA ASP A 220 20.24 11.68 6.74
C ASP A 220 19.45 10.36 6.70
N SER A 221 18.24 10.39 6.14
CA SER A 221 17.44 9.20 5.86
C SER A 221 18.07 8.35 4.77
N SER A 222 18.03 7.03 4.93
CA SER A 222 18.44 6.09 3.87
C SER A 222 17.34 5.84 2.84
N TRP A 223 16.16 6.45 2.99
CA TRP A 223 15.05 6.34 2.04
C TRP A 223 15.12 7.41 0.93
N ILE A 224 16.03 8.38 1.08
CA ILE A 224 16.34 9.37 0.03
C ILE A 224 17.07 8.68 -1.12
N ASP A 225 16.67 9.00 -2.36
CA ASP A 225 17.21 8.46 -3.62
C ASP A 225 17.22 6.92 -3.68
N ALA A 226 16.36 6.27 -2.88
CA ALA A 226 16.36 4.81 -2.69
C ALA A 226 15.24 4.10 -3.45
N GLY A 227 14.37 4.84 -4.14
CA GLY A 227 13.27 4.29 -4.94
C GLY A 227 13.69 3.90 -6.36
N THR A 228 12.69 3.69 -7.21
CA THR A 228 12.83 3.45 -8.65
C THR A 228 11.87 4.34 -9.44
N ASP A 229 12.25 4.74 -10.65
CA ASP A 229 11.41 5.59 -11.50
C ASP A 229 10.11 4.85 -11.89
N VAL A 230 8.99 5.42 -11.45
CA VAL A 230 7.63 4.94 -11.72
C VAL A 230 6.85 5.90 -12.65
N GLY A 231 7.53 6.86 -13.29
CA GLY A 231 6.96 7.80 -14.24
C GLY A 231 6.22 8.97 -13.61
N LEU A 232 6.52 9.30 -12.35
CA LEU A 232 5.98 10.46 -11.63
C LEU A 232 6.89 11.67 -11.79
N SER A 233 6.33 12.87 -11.64
CA SER A 233 7.08 14.13 -11.78
C SER A 233 7.00 15.05 -10.56
N VAL A 234 6.04 14.82 -9.66
CA VAL A 234 5.85 15.60 -8.43
C VAL A 234 5.33 14.73 -7.29
N ASP A 235 5.78 15.04 -6.07
CA ASP A 235 5.45 14.35 -4.82
C ASP A 235 4.12 14.81 -4.18
N PHE A 236 3.86 14.40 -2.93
CA PHE A 236 2.70 14.84 -2.14
C PHE A 236 2.64 16.35 -1.90
N GLY A 237 3.77 17.00 -1.70
CA GLY A 237 3.88 18.46 -1.52
C GLY A 237 3.77 19.26 -2.81
N GLY A 238 3.82 18.59 -3.97
CA GLY A 238 3.96 19.23 -5.27
C GLY A 238 5.40 19.61 -5.60
N ASN A 239 6.38 19.09 -4.85
CA ASN A 239 7.79 19.25 -5.16
C ASN A 239 8.14 18.41 -6.40
N PRO A 240 8.93 18.93 -7.34
CA PRO A 240 9.43 18.16 -8.47
C PRO A 240 10.39 17.05 -8.01
N ILE A 241 10.24 15.87 -8.59
CA ILE A 241 11.15 14.73 -8.42
C ILE A 241 12.40 14.98 -9.26
N TYR A 242 13.58 14.92 -8.65
CA TYR A 242 14.86 15.08 -9.34
C TYR A 242 15.72 13.83 -9.20
N GLY A 243 15.94 13.12 -10.31
CA GLY A 243 16.80 11.93 -10.28
C GLY A 243 16.03 10.69 -9.84
N THR A 244 16.57 9.97 -8.87
CA THR A 244 15.94 8.74 -8.34
C THR A 244 14.92 9.16 -7.29
N PRO A 245 13.64 8.72 -7.37
CA PRO A 245 12.65 9.13 -6.40
C PRO A 245 12.94 8.57 -5.00
N ASP A 246 12.44 9.28 -4.00
CA ASP A 246 12.47 8.83 -2.61
C ASP A 246 11.44 7.71 -2.36
N ILE A 247 11.70 6.88 -1.35
CA ILE A 247 10.70 5.94 -0.84
C ILE A 247 9.71 6.70 0.03
N GLY A 248 8.41 6.50 -0.22
CA GLY A 248 7.33 7.13 0.50
C GLY A 248 6.67 8.25 -0.30
N ALA A 249 6.01 9.15 0.41
CA ALA A 249 5.07 10.09 -0.20
C ALA A 249 5.69 11.47 -0.54
N TRP A 250 6.87 11.77 -0.03
CA TRP A 250 7.56 13.05 -0.16
C TRP A 250 8.94 12.86 -0.75
N GLU A 251 9.41 13.88 -1.46
CA GLU A 251 10.81 14.11 -1.85
C GLU A 251 11.51 15.08 -0.88
#